data_AF-A0A7Y7B5V5-F1
#
_entry.id   AF-A0A7Y7B5V5-F1
#
_cell.length_a   1.000
_cell.length_b   1.000
_cell.length_c   1.000
_cell.angle_alpha   90.00
_cell.angle_beta   90.00
_cell.angle_gamma   90.00
#
_symmetry.space_group_name_H-M   'P 1'
#
loop_
_entity.id
_entity.type
_entity.pdbx_description
1 polymer ?
#
loop_
_entity_poly.entity_id
_entity_poly.type
_entity_poly.pdbx_seq_one_letter_code
_entity_poly.pdbx_strand_id
1 'polypeptide(L)'
;MLPSAIPTVTVTARYLSPDGNSLTGSVVFEPPPLLTHSASDVMLGGPVTGVLDADGRISVTLPATDTPGMNPQNWAYTVTEKLSGVRGRAPYKILLPAAQPKADLADIAPTDPGTPDYVAVAGLPGPPGPPGPAGPAGAVHSVNGRTETDIRLDAKDVGALPADGGTVAGPLAVTGTFTARGADVQDATGATRVRIDPAGRLTATADAQFTGNVQIGAAVTDTAGGQAVLGIKNATAVPNGKPTDGIVLYANGGTLAYRKPDGTTVTLDERAAGVRSVNTRSGDVQLTAADVGAEPTGRAVLLAGAQTVDGAKTFSAVPSAKADPTAPEHLARKSYVDGVARTNDWAPADLGFVAWTFDPGLGDGKSPINSASPGDIPASGRIYYNAVIVRSQVTVKEICTHTLGYSGASGGIGAGSFAGIYDATGKRIAQTADLSMVYPEAHDIGGSTSFLPLSAPAVLQPGIYVIALLLNYTNSANAPRIMTGNGGYDVPGRFGRPGAVPRTVMSPTKANTALPTDVDWANGTMALGTRYWFALA
;
A
#
# COMPACT_ATOMS: atom_id res chain seq x y z
N MET A 1 71.31 24.53 -1.39
CA MET A 1 71.34 25.96 -1.04
C MET A 1 70.40 26.67 -1.99
N LEU A 2 69.49 27.51 -1.50
CA LEU A 2 68.59 28.30 -2.35
C LEU A 2 69.38 29.45 -3.03
N PRO A 3 68.98 29.92 -4.23
CA PRO A 3 69.57 31.10 -4.86
C PRO A 3 69.50 32.31 -3.93
N SER A 4 70.53 33.15 -3.92
CA SER A 4 70.59 34.34 -3.04
C SER A 4 69.49 35.37 -3.32
N ALA A 5 68.86 35.29 -4.50
CA ALA A 5 67.73 36.13 -4.88
C ALA A 5 66.39 35.71 -4.24
N ILE A 6 66.35 34.56 -3.54
CA ILE A 6 65.17 34.11 -2.77
C ILE A 6 65.47 34.30 -1.28
N PRO A 7 64.87 35.32 -0.64
CA PRO A 7 65.00 35.52 0.80
C PRO A 7 64.47 34.31 1.57
N THR A 8 65.11 34.02 2.71
CA THR A 8 64.72 32.90 3.57
C THR A 8 64.45 33.36 4.99
N VAL A 9 63.48 32.73 5.64
CA VAL A 9 63.15 32.91 7.05
C VAL A 9 63.54 31.65 7.81
N THR A 10 64.25 31.80 8.94
CA THR A 10 64.51 30.69 9.85
C THR A 10 63.36 30.57 10.84
N VAL A 11 62.67 29.42 10.82
CA VAL A 11 61.58 29.11 11.72
C VAL A 11 62.07 28.21 12.85
N THR A 12 61.83 28.64 14.09
CA THR A 12 62.11 27.84 15.30
C THR A 12 60.82 27.43 16.00
N ALA A 13 60.89 26.38 16.80
CA ALA A 13 59.84 26.04 17.76
C ALA A 13 60.43 25.18 18.88
N ARG A 14 59.74 25.11 20.02
CA ARG A 14 60.01 24.14 21.08
C ARG A 14 58.71 23.54 21.60
N TYR A 15 58.65 22.20 21.63
CA TYR A 15 57.48 21.46 22.09
C TYR A 15 57.79 20.72 23.37
N LEU A 16 57.05 21.05 24.44
CA LEU A 16 57.11 20.42 25.75
C LEU A 16 55.74 19.85 26.12
N SER A 17 55.71 18.78 26.91
CA SER A 17 54.49 18.35 27.60
C SER A 17 54.14 19.35 28.72
N PRO A 18 52.91 19.33 29.25
CA PRO A 18 52.53 20.18 30.40
C PRO A 18 53.43 20.00 31.63
N ASP A 19 54.05 18.83 31.77
CA ASP A 19 54.99 18.50 32.85
C ASP A 19 56.43 18.95 32.56
N GLY A 20 56.66 19.66 31.44
CA GLY A 20 57.96 20.24 31.06
C GLY A 20 58.91 19.31 30.31
N ASN A 21 58.51 18.08 30.01
CA ASN A 21 59.34 17.12 29.26
C ASN A 21 59.32 17.42 27.75
N SER A 22 60.46 17.29 27.08
CA SER A 22 60.56 17.47 25.63
C SER A 22 59.68 16.48 24.88
N LEU A 23 58.85 16.98 23.96
CA LEU A 23 58.10 16.14 23.04
C LEU A 23 58.98 15.66 21.88
N THR A 24 58.58 14.55 21.26
CA THR A 24 59.23 14.01 20.06
C THR A 24 58.27 14.03 18.88
N GLY A 25 58.80 14.08 17.66
CA GLY A 25 57.99 14.13 16.45
C GLY A 25 58.60 15.03 15.38
N SER A 26 57.75 15.58 14.52
CA SER A 26 58.19 16.49 13.46
C SER A 26 57.14 17.55 13.14
N VAL A 27 57.58 18.68 12.59
CA VAL A 27 56.72 19.71 12.01
C VAL A 27 56.96 19.76 10.51
N VAL A 28 55.87 19.70 9.74
CA VAL A 28 55.89 19.71 8.27
C VAL A 28 55.37 21.05 7.78
N PHE A 29 56.16 21.72 6.94
CA PHE A 29 55.83 22.99 6.29
C PHE A 29 55.59 22.74 4.81
N GLU A 30 54.35 22.88 4.38
CA GLU A 30 53.94 22.58 3.01
C GLU A 30 53.59 23.88 2.25
N PRO A 31 54.40 24.28 1.25
CA PRO A 31 54.03 25.36 0.33
C PRO A 31 52.93 24.87 -0.64
N PRO A 32 52.39 25.73 -1.52
CA PRO A 32 51.66 25.28 -2.69
C PRO A 32 52.42 24.19 -3.47
N PRO A 33 51.73 23.32 -4.22
CA PRO A 33 52.36 22.15 -4.87
C PRO A 33 53.61 22.47 -5.70
N LEU A 34 53.64 23.65 -6.31
CA LEU A 34 54.79 24.17 -7.04
C LEU A 34 54.85 25.69 -6.94
N LEU A 35 56.01 26.21 -6.56
CA LEU A 35 56.36 27.63 -6.61
C LEU A 35 57.36 27.84 -7.75
N THR A 36 57.12 28.83 -8.58
CA THR A 36 58.06 29.21 -9.66
C THR A 36 58.66 30.58 -9.34
N HIS A 37 59.98 30.74 -9.51
CA HIS A 37 60.67 32.02 -9.37
C HIS A 37 61.42 32.33 -10.67
N SER A 38 60.81 33.18 -11.50
CA SER A 38 61.29 33.44 -12.86
C SER A 38 62.62 34.19 -12.91
N ALA A 39 62.93 35.02 -11.91
CA ALA A 39 64.19 35.77 -11.89
C ALA A 39 65.42 34.89 -11.60
N SER A 40 65.23 33.72 -11.00
CA SER A 40 66.30 32.74 -10.76
C SER A 40 66.14 31.45 -11.57
N ASP A 41 65.13 31.38 -12.45
CA ASP A 41 64.75 30.19 -13.24
C ASP A 41 64.63 28.90 -12.41
N VAL A 42 64.06 28.98 -11.19
CA VAL A 42 63.88 27.81 -10.31
C VAL A 42 62.40 27.49 -10.05
N MET A 43 62.13 26.21 -9.87
CA MET A 43 60.87 25.70 -9.34
C MET A 43 61.13 25.03 -7.98
N LEU A 44 60.37 25.41 -6.97
CA LEU A 44 60.44 24.86 -5.61
C LEU A 44 59.16 24.06 -5.35
N GLY A 45 59.29 22.83 -4.87
CA GLY A 45 58.14 21.98 -4.58
C GLY A 45 58.42 21.00 -3.44
N GLY A 46 57.34 20.46 -2.89
CA GLY A 46 57.37 19.51 -1.79
C GLY A 46 57.49 20.14 -0.40
N PRO A 47 57.07 19.41 0.64
CA PRO A 47 57.12 19.90 2.02
C PRO A 47 58.54 19.84 2.59
N VAL A 48 58.83 20.78 3.50
CA VAL A 48 60.04 20.75 4.33
C VAL A 48 59.67 20.24 5.71
N THR A 49 60.40 19.27 6.25
CA THR A 49 60.12 18.67 7.56
C THR A 49 61.24 18.99 8.54
N GLY A 50 60.90 19.64 9.66
CA GLY A 50 61.76 19.78 10.83
C GLY A 50 61.48 18.67 11.83
N VAL A 51 62.46 17.80 12.07
CA VAL A 51 62.37 16.76 13.13
C VAL A 51 62.79 17.38 14.45
N LEU A 52 62.04 17.11 15.53
CA LEU A 52 62.36 17.61 16.85
C LEU A 52 63.67 16.95 17.34
N ASP A 53 64.58 17.77 17.85
CA ASP A 53 65.79 17.31 18.52
C ASP A 53 65.51 16.75 19.93
N ALA A 54 66.56 16.34 20.65
CA ALA A 54 66.45 15.79 22.00
C ALA A 54 65.81 16.78 23.01
N ASP A 55 65.84 18.08 22.73
CA ASP A 55 65.25 19.13 23.55
C ASP A 55 63.84 19.54 23.08
N GLY A 56 63.28 18.81 22.11
CA GLY A 56 61.96 19.06 21.53
C GLY A 56 61.93 20.27 20.61
N ARG A 57 63.08 20.69 20.05
CA ARG A 57 63.19 21.90 19.20
C ARG A 57 63.31 21.58 17.72
N ILE A 58 62.89 22.54 16.90
CA ILE A 58 63.23 22.59 15.46
C ILE A 58 63.90 23.92 15.13
N SER A 59 64.71 23.91 14.08
CA SER A 59 65.21 25.11 13.41
C SER A 59 65.30 24.81 11.91
N VAL A 60 64.42 25.42 11.12
CA VAL A 60 64.27 25.14 9.68
C VAL A 60 64.32 26.44 8.89
N THR A 61 65.15 26.49 7.86
CA THR A 61 65.21 27.64 6.94
C THR A 61 64.27 27.42 5.75
N LEU A 62 63.32 28.33 5.56
CA LEU A 62 62.27 28.25 4.55
C LEU A 62 62.28 29.49 3.63
N PRO A 63 61.92 29.37 2.34
CA PRO A 63 61.66 30.54 1.49
C PRO A 63 60.60 31.48 2.08
N ALA A 64 60.81 32.79 1.98
CA ALA A 64 59.86 33.81 2.41
C ALA A 64 58.61 33.83 1.51
N THR A 65 57.43 34.03 2.11
CA THR A 65 56.13 33.94 1.41
C THR A 65 55.82 35.14 0.51
N ASP A 66 56.53 36.26 0.70
CA ASP A 66 56.40 37.51 -0.05
C ASP A 66 57.58 37.75 -1.01
N THR A 67 58.31 36.69 -1.38
CA THR A 67 59.47 36.79 -2.29
C THR A 67 59.06 37.39 -3.65
N PRO A 68 59.62 38.54 -4.07
CA PRO A 68 59.31 39.14 -5.36
C PRO A 68 59.63 38.20 -6.52
N GLY A 69 58.69 38.08 -7.47
CA GLY A 69 58.84 37.21 -8.65
C GLY A 69 58.45 35.75 -8.43
N MET A 70 57.91 35.37 -7.26
CA MET A 70 57.29 34.06 -7.06
C MET A 70 55.86 33.99 -7.62
N ASN A 71 55.50 32.83 -8.15
CA ASN A 71 54.15 32.50 -8.61
C ASN A 71 53.72 31.11 -8.09
N PRO A 72 52.55 30.99 -7.42
CA PRO A 72 51.59 32.04 -7.06
C PRO A 72 52.16 33.14 -6.16
N GLN A 73 51.60 34.35 -6.24
CA GLN A 73 51.88 35.43 -5.28
C GLN A 73 50.99 35.27 -4.03
N ASN A 74 51.38 35.89 -2.91
CA ASN A 74 50.61 35.93 -1.66
C ASN A 74 50.20 34.54 -1.13
N TRP A 75 51.08 33.56 -1.29
CA TRP A 75 50.86 32.20 -0.80
C TRP A 75 51.27 32.09 0.68
N ALA A 76 50.83 31.02 1.34
CA ALA A 76 51.15 30.72 2.74
C ALA A 76 51.56 29.25 2.89
N TYR A 77 52.41 28.96 3.87
CA TYR A 77 52.70 27.57 4.23
C TYR A 77 51.51 26.98 4.99
N THR A 78 51.19 25.72 4.73
CA THR A 78 50.37 24.90 5.61
C THR A 78 51.31 24.15 6.57
N VAL A 79 51.16 24.38 7.87
CA VAL A 79 51.95 23.75 8.93
C VAL A 79 51.18 22.59 9.52
N THR A 80 51.81 21.42 9.56
CA THR A 80 51.27 20.22 10.22
C THR A 80 52.23 19.74 11.30
N GLU A 81 51.78 19.76 12.54
CA GLU A 81 52.56 19.29 13.71
C GLU A 81 52.24 17.81 13.97
N LYS A 82 53.21 16.93 13.73
CA LYS A 82 53.11 15.48 13.96
C LYS A 82 53.90 15.12 15.21
N LEU A 83 53.32 15.43 16.37
CA LEU A 83 53.92 15.19 17.69
C LEU A 83 53.47 13.85 18.26
N SER A 84 54.41 13.08 18.82
CA SER A 84 54.13 11.81 19.49
C SER A 84 53.48 12.07 20.86
N GLY A 85 52.44 11.31 21.19
CA GLY A 85 51.77 11.38 22.49
C GLY A 85 50.80 12.56 22.69
N VAL A 86 50.66 13.47 21.72
CA VAL A 86 49.68 14.57 21.75
C VAL A 86 48.57 14.31 20.74
N ARG A 87 47.31 14.61 21.10
CA ARG A 87 46.22 14.58 20.11
C ARG A 87 46.51 15.62 19.03
N GLY A 88 46.68 15.16 17.79
CA GLY A 88 47.09 16.00 16.67
C GLY A 88 46.21 17.23 16.49
N ARG A 89 46.84 18.37 16.26
CA ARG A 89 46.19 19.64 15.98
C ARG A 89 45.85 19.74 14.48
N ALA A 90 44.75 20.41 14.16
CA ALA A 90 44.40 20.69 12.76
C ALA A 90 45.51 21.54 12.09
N PRO A 91 45.89 21.25 10.83
CA PRO A 91 46.85 22.07 10.10
C PRO A 91 46.42 23.53 10.05
N TYR A 92 47.38 24.45 10.17
CA TYR A 92 47.13 25.88 10.13
C TYR A 92 48.07 26.55 9.13
N LYS A 93 47.76 27.78 8.72
CA LYS A 93 48.55 28.50 7.74
C LYS A 93 49.39 29.59 8.40
N ILE A 94 50.58 29.83 7.88
CA ILE A 94 51.46 30.93 8.31
C ILE A 94 52.01 31.70 7.12
N LEU A 95 52.21 33.01 7.31
CA LEU A 95 53.02 33.85 6.43
C LEU A 95 54.41 34.02 7.06
N LEU A 96 55.44 33.99 6.22
CA LEU A 96 56.84 34.17 6.61
C LEU A 96 57.42 35.32 5.77
N PRO A 97 57.13 36.59 6.11
CA PRO A 97 57.58 37.73 5.33
C PRO A 97 59.10 37.91 5.42
N ALA A 98 59.74 38.30 4.32
CA ALA A 98 61.19 38.49 4.25
C ALA A 98 61.72 39.56 5.23
N ALA A 99 60.86 40.52 5.62
CA ALA A 99 61.18 41.54 6.62
C ALA A 99 61.38 40.97 8.04
N GLN A 100 60.93 39.73 8.29
CA GLN A 100 61.10 39.01 9.55
C GLN A 100 61.94 37.74 9.31
N PRO A 101 63.29 37.84 9.25
CA PRO A 101 64.16 36.73 8.86
C PRO A 101 64.23 35.59 9.89
N LYS A 102 63.62 35.78 11.06
CA LYS A 102 63.46 34.76 12.11
C LYS A 102 62.04 34.82 12.64
N ALA A 103 61.42 33.65 12.82
CA ALA A 103 60.10 33.53 13.43
C ALA A 103 60.06 32.30 14.34
N ASP A 104 59.49 32.43 15.54
CA ASP A 104 59.17 31.28 16.38
C ASP A 104 57.71 30.89 16.19
N LEU A 105 57.43 29.59 15.95
CA LEU A 105 56.06 29.11 15.79
C LEU A 105 55.18 29.41 17.00
N ALA A 106 55.74 29.49 18.21
CA ALA A 106 54.97 29.84 19.41
C ALA A 106 54.37 31.26 19.32
N ASP A 107 55.01 32.18 18.59
CA ASP A 107 54.57 33.57 18.44
C ASP A 107 53.57 33.75 17.29
N ILE A 108 53.58 32.83 16.30
CA ILE A 108 52.80 32.97 15.07
C ILE A 108 51.72 31.90 14.88
N ALA A 109 51.60 30.90 15.77
CA ALA A 109 50.64 29.80 15.66
C ALA A 109 49.64 29.71 16.83
N PRO A 110 48.32 29.48 16.58
CA PRO A 110 47.60 29.73 15.33
C PRO A 110 47.37 31.22 15.16
N THR A 111 47.83 31.78 14.07
CA THR A 111 47.24 33.02 13.55
C THR A 111 46.52 32.71 12.25
N ASP A 112 45.41 33.40 12.01
CA ASP A 112 44.82 33.48 10.68
C ASP A 112 45.76 34.38 9.85
N PRO A 113 46.40 33.87 8.78
CA PRO A 113 47.32 34.68 7.97
C PRO A 113 46.65 35.87 7.27
N GLY A 114 45.33 36.05 7.39
CA GLY A 114 44.59 37.23 6.94
C GLY A 114 44.66 38.47 7.86
N THR A 115 45.27 38.40 9.05
CA THR A 115 45.32 39.54 10.00
C THR A 115 46.74 39.99 10.32
N PRO A 116 47.28 41.05 9.68
CA PRO A 116 48.56 41.63 10.02
C PRO A 116 48.41 42.64 11.18
N ASP A 117 48.69 42.23 12.41
CA ASP A 117 48.87 43.15 13.54
C ASP A 117 50.35 43.58 13.64
N TYR A 118 50.64 44.86 13.43
CA TYR A 118 51.92 45.48 13.79
C TYR A 118 51.72 46.36 15.05
N VAL A 119 52.51 46.08 16.09
CA VAL A 119 52.73 46.99 17.24
C VAL A 119 54.11 47.63 17.10
N ALA A 120 54.19 48.93 17.41
CA ALA A 120 55.38 49.78 17.26
C ALA A 120 56.55 49.36 18.17
N VAL A 121 57.79 49.51 17.69
CA VAL A 121 59.00 49.50 18.51
C VAL A 121 59.48 50.94 18.71
N ALA A 122 59.49 51.40 19.98
CA ALA A 122 60.17 52.62 20.38
C ALA A 122 61.64 52.32 20.66
N GLY A 123 62.55 53.03 19.99
CA GLY A 123 63.97 53.08 20.35
C GLY A 123 64.25 54.14 21.42
N LEU A 124 65.15 53.82 22.36
CA LEU A 124 65.53 54.66 23.51
C LEU A 124 66.21 55.99 23.10
N PRO A 125 65.81 57.15 23.66
CA PRO A 125 66.56 58.40 23.55
C PRO A 125 67.80 58.42 24.46
N GLY A 126 68.91 58.99 23.97
CA GLY A 126 70.13 59.27 24.75
C GLY A 126 69.96 60.41 25.77
N PRO A 127 70.91 60.57 26.72
CA PRO A 127 70.73 61.45 27.87
C PRO A 127 70.69 62.95 27.48
N PRO A 128 69.82 63.76 28.11
CA PRO A 128 69.68 65.19 27.81
C PRO A 128 70.91 66.03 28.20
N GLY A 129 71.30 66.95 27.32
CA GLY A 129 72.19 68.07 27.66
C GLY A 129 71.47 69.16 28.47
N PRO A 130 72.20 70.01 29.21
CA PRO A 130 71.62 70.95 30.16
C PRO A 130 70.79 72.05 29.46
N PRO A 131 69.70 72.53 30.09
CA PRO A 131 68.80 73.52 29.50
C PRO A 131 69.48 74.88 29.26
N GLY A 132 69.31 75.41 28.05
CA GLY A 132 69.55 76.83 27.73
C GLY A 132 68.38 77.72 28.18
N PRO A 133 68.60 79.05 28.33
CA PRO A 133 67.60 79.95 28.90
C PRO A 133 66.36 80.10 28.00
N ALA A 134 65.18 80.15 28.63
CA ALA A 134 63.89 80.26 27.96
C ALA A 134 63.70 81.62 27.26
N GLY A 135 63.36 81.59 25.97
CA GLY A 135 62.85 82.75 25.22
C GLY A 135 61.34 82.97 25.42
N PRO A 136 60.79 84.16 25.11
CA PRO A 136 59.38 84.47 25.34
C PRO A 136 58.44 83.70 24.41
N ALA A 137 57.22 83.41 24.88
CA ALA A 137 56.22 82.61 24.17
C ALA A 137 55.67 83.33 22.91
N GLY A 138 55.65 82.65 21.77
CA GLY A 138 55.03 83.10 20.51
C GLY A 138 53.67 82.44 20.27
N ALA A 139 52.70 83.20 19.77
CA ALA A 139 51.41 82.69 19.29
C ALA A 139 51.52 82.21 17.82
N VAL A 140 50.66 81.28 17.39
CA VAL A 140 50.61 80.80 16.00
C VAL A 140 50.04 81.91 15.10
N HIS A 141 50.83 82.39 14.13
CA HIS A 141 50.44 83.51 13.25
C HIS A 141 49.82 83.08 11.90
N SER A 142 49.75 81.77 11.60
CA SER A 142 49.01 81.28 10.42
C SER A 142 48.57 79.81 10.50
N VAL A 143 47.34 79.50 10.10
CA VAL A 143 46.79 78.12 9.93
C VAL A 143 45.88 78.10 8.69
N ASN A 144 46.01 77.09 7.82
CA ASN A 144 45.19 76.90 6.60
C ASN A 144 45.00 78.17 5.74
N GLY A 145 46.06 78.96 5.55
CA GLY A 145 46.06 80.15 4.68
C GLY A 145 45.49 81.42 5.33
N ARG A 146 45.09 81.40 6.61
CA ARG A 146 44.72 82.61 7.38
C ARG A 146 45.94 83.15 8.11
N THR A 147 46.15 84.47 8.07
CA THR A 147 47.32 85.16 8.67
C THR A 147 46.93 86.33 9.57
N GLU A 148 45.67 86.36 10.02
CA GLU A 148 45.14 87.41 10.90
C GLU A 148 45.58 87.22 12.35
N THR A 149 45.57 88.29 13.14
CA THR A 149 45.95 88.27 14.57
C THR A 149 45.06 87.36 15.43
N ASP A 150 43.81 87.14 15.02
CA ASP A 150 42.88 86.17 15.63
C ASP A 150 42.42 85.16 14.58
N ILE A 151 43.06 83.98 14.54
CA ILE A 151 42.67 82.91 13.62
C ILE A 151 41.41 82.21 14.15
N ARG A 152 40.24 82.61 13.64
CA ARG A 152 39.01 81.82 13.78
C ARG A 152 39.00 80.76 12.69
N LEU A 153 38.60 79.53 12.98
CA LEU A 153 38.36 78.45 12.02
C LEU A 153 36.91 77.97 12.19
N ASP A 154 36.18 77.76 11.11
CA ASP A 154 34.91 77.05 11.13
C ASP A 154 35.10 75.60 10.64
N ALA A 155 34.03 74.79 10.70
CA ALA A 155 34.12 73.36 10.42
C ALA A 155 34.61 73.06 9.00
N LYS A 156 34.24 73.87 7.99
CA LYS A 156 34.70 73.67 6.60
C LYS A 156 36.21 73.91 6.46
N ASP A 157 36.80 74.78 7.28
CA ASP A 157 38.22 75.13 7.17
C ASP A 157 39.14 73.98 7.59
N VAL A 158 38.61 73.01 8.36
CA VAL A 158 39.36 71.84 8.85
C VAL A 158 38.77 70.51 8.34
N GLY A 159 37.80 70.57 7.41
CA GLY A 159 37.11 69.39 6.90
C GLY A 159 36.25 68.66 7.94
N ALA A 160 35.84 69.34 9.01
CA ALA A 160 34.95 68.80 10.03
C ALA A 160 33.47 68.94 9.62
N LEU A 161 32.60 68.10 10.19
CA LEU A 161 31.16 68.25 10.07
C LEU A 161 30.67 69.39 10.99
N PRO A 162 29.85 70.33 10.51
CA PRO A 162 29.26 71.37 11.36
C PRO A 162 28.40 70.79 12.49
N ALA A 163 28.32 71.48 13.62
CA ALA A 163 27.52 71.07 14.77
C ALA A 163 26.01 71.02 14.46
N ASP A 164 25.55 71.84 13.52
CA ASP A 164 24.15 71.87 13.07
C ASP A 164 23.83 70.78 12.02
N GLY A 165 24.79 69.91 11.72
CA GLY A 165 24.67 68.80 10.78
C GLY A 165 25.18 69.11 9.37
N GLY A 166 25.17 68.08 8.51
CA GLY A 166 25.65 68.18 7.13
C GLY A 166 25.64 66.82 6.41
N THR A 167 26.14 66.78 5.17
CA THR A 167 26.28 65.55 4.38
C THR A 167 27.74 65.09 4.38
N VAL A 168 27.98 63.83 4.72
CA VAL A 168 29.28 63.17 4.50
C VAL A 168 29.24 62.46 3.16
N ALA A 169 30.06 62.88 2.20
CA ALA A 169 30.16 62.24 0.89
C ALA A 169 31.31 61.23 0.88
N GLY A 170 31.02 59.97 0.50
CA GLY A 170 31.99 58.87 0.46
C GLY A 170 31.72 57.78 1.52
N PRO A 171 32.53 56.70 1.54
CA PRO A 171 32.39 55.63 2.53
C PRO A 171 32.70 56.14 3.95
N LEU A 172 31.75 55.98 4.86
CA LEU A 172 31.99 56.17 6.29
C LEU A 172 32.42 54.85 6.91
N ALA A 173 33.71 54.71 7.24
CA ALA A 173 34.23 53.61 8.03
C ALA A 173 34.32 54.04 9.50
N VAL A 174 33.51 53.44 10.37
CA VAL A 174 33.56 53.68 11.82
C VAL A 174 34.39 52.56 12.45
N THR A 175 35.67 52.82 12.67
CA THR A 175 36.63 51.88 13.27
C THR A 175 37.07 52.38 14.64
N GLY A 176 36.87 51.58 15.69
CA GLY A 176 37.32 51.95 17.04
C GLY A 176 37.23 50.79 18.02
N THR A 177 38.07 50.80 19.05
CA THR A 177 37.92 49.96 20.25
C THR A 177 36.82 50.56 21.13
N PHE A 178 35.57 50.42 20.70
CA PHE A 178 34.43 50.98 21.44
C PHE A 178 34.27 50.25 22.77
N THR A 179 34.43 50.96 23.89
CA THR A 179 34.14 50.40 25.22
C THR A 179 32.65 50.43 25.55
N ALA A 180 31.83 51.15 24.77
CA ALA A 180 30.39 51.28 25.03
C ALA A 180 29.49 51.27 23.77
N ARG A 181 29.74 52.11 22.74
CA ARG A 181 28.86 52.24 21.56
C ARG A 181 29.67 52.58 20.30
N GLY A 182 29.35 51.95 19.16
CA GLY A 182 30.00 52.19 17.86
C GLY A 182 29.36 53.34 17.07
N ALA A 183 28.04 53.31 16.90
CA ALA A 183 27.25 54.39 16.30
C ALA A 183 25.83 54.41 16.87
N ASP A 184 25.27 55.60 17.09
CA ASP A 184 23.88 55.79 17.53
C ASP A 184 23.13 56.62 16.48
N VAL A 185 22.01 56.08 15.98
CA VAL A 185 20.98 56.87 15.29
C VAL A 185 19.98 57.31 16.33
N GLN A 186 19.94 58.61 16.59
CA GLN A 186 19.04 59.23 17.57
C GLN A 186 17.88 59.94 16.88
N ASP A 187 16.76 60.05 17.58
CA ASP A 187 15.67 60.92 17.14
C ASP A 187 15.90 62.39 17.55
N ALA A 188 14.95 63.26 17.19
CA ALA A 188 15.00 64.69 17.52
C ALA A 188 14.98 65.00 19.03
N THR A 189 14.66 64.03 19.87
CA THR A 189 14.69 64.16 21.34
C THR A 189 16.02 63.68 21.95
N GLY A 190 16.94 63.17 21.11
CA GLY A 190 18.22 62.59 21.54
C GLY A 190 18.11 61.12 21.98
N ALA A 191 16.95 60.49 21.80
CA ALA A 191 16.78 59.08 22.15
C ALA A 191 17.33 58.17 21.04
N THR A 192 18.18 57.21 21.40
CA THR A 192 18.70 56.21 20.44
C THR A 192 17.57 55.31 19.94
N ARG A 193 17.48 55.15 18.62
CA ARG A 193 16.54 54.24 17.94
C ARG A 193 17.24 53.00 17.39
N VAL A 194 18.40 53.20 16.76
CA VAL A 194 19.23 52.13 16.22
C VAL A 194 20.68 52.35 16.65
N ARG A 195 21.34 51.29 17.11
CA ARG A 195 22.73 51.31 17.56
C ARG A 195 23.54 50.21 16.89
N ILE A 196 24.82 50.49 16.63
CA ILE A 196 25.84 49.47 16.45
C ILE A 196 26.57 49.28 17.79
N ASP A 197 26.45 48.09 18.39
CA ASP A 197 27.07 47.78 19.67
C ASP A 197 28.60 47.56 19.54
N PRO A 198 29.34 47.43 20.66
CA PRO A 198 30.79 47.18 20.62
C PRO A 198 31.21 45.91 19.86
N ALA A 199 30.31 44.95 19.65
CA ALA A 199 30.55 43.74 18.88
C ALA A 199 30.13 43.87 17.41
N GLY A 200 29.79 45.09 16.95
CA GLY A 200 29.36 45.37 15.58
C GLY A 200 27.92 44.95 15.28
N ARG A 201 27.11 44.63 16.29
CA ARG A 201 25.72 44.18 16.08
C ARG A 201 24.78 45.36 15.96
N LEU A 202 23.88 45.28 14.98
CA LEU A 202 22.77 46.22 14.85
C LEU A 202 21.70 45.90 15.90
N THR A 203 21.43 46.85 16.81
CA THR A 203 20.45 46.72 17.89
C THR A 203 19.44 47.86 17.78
N ALA A 204 18.15 47.52 17.74
CA ALA A 204 17.08 48.49 17.92
C ALA A 204 16.76 48.63 19.41
N THR A 205 16.77 49.86 19.93
CA THR A 205 16.48 50.15 21.35
C THR A 205 15.05 50.67 21.56
N ALA A 206 14.28 50.77 20.48
CA ALA A 206 12.85 51.09 20.42
C ALA A 206 12.26 50.50 19.11
N ASP A 207 11.02 50.86 18.76
CA ASP A 207 10.41 50.45 17.49
C ASP A 207 11.28 50.80 16.29
N ALA A 208 11.74 49.78 15.56
CA ALA A 208 12.41 49.91 14.28
C ALA A 208 11.44 49.46 13.18
N GLN A 209 11.03 50.40 12.33
CA GLN A 209 10.10 50.15 11.24
C GLN A 209 10.87 50.07 9.91
N PHE A 210 10.65 49.00 9.17
CA PHE A 210 11.09 48.88 7.78
C PHE A 210 9.91 49.26 6.89
N THR A 211 10.03 50.36 6.14
CA THR A 211 8.95 50.91 5.30
C THR A 211 8.88 50.26 3.90
N GLY A 212 9.70 49.23 3.65
CA GLY A 212 9.72 48.41 2.44
C GLY A 212 9.90 46.91 2.74
N ASN A 213 10.09 46.08 1.72
CA ASN A 213 10.26 44.62 1.87
C ASN A 213 11.54 44.31 2.67
N VAL A 214 11.42 43.66 3.84
CA VAL A 214 12.53 43.30 4.73
C VAL A 214 13.42 42.21 4.11
N GLN A 215 14.75 42.35 4.18
CA GLN A 215 15.73 41.33 3.74
C GLN A 215 16.86 41.12 4.77
N ILE A 216 17.24 39.86 5.06
CA ILE A 216 18.38 39.54 5.94
C ILE A 216 19.27 38.41 5.35
N GLY A 217 20.39 38.78 4.72
CA GLY A 217 21.51 37.89 4.33
C GLY A 217 21.72 37.66 2.82
N ALA A 218 22.99 37.52 2.39
CA ALA A 218 23.51 37.87 1.06
C ALA A 218 23.11 36.98 -0.14
N ALA A 219 23.13 37.59 -1.34
CA ALA A 219 23.03 36.93 -2.64
C ALA A 219 24.28 36.05 -2.91
N VAL A 220 24.30 34.88 -2.31
CA VAL A 220 25.13 33.73 -2.71
C VAL A 220 24.20 32.53 -2.95
N THR A 221 24.72 31.50 -3.61
CA THR A 221 24.04 30.33 -4.20
C THR A 221 22.91 29.64 -3.39
N ASP A 222 22.78 29.93 -2.11
CA ASP A 222 21.88 29.27 -1.16
C ASP A 222 20.44 29.83 -1.16
N THR A 223 20.12 30.80 -2.03
CA THR A 223 18.74 31.33 -2.17
C THR A 223 17.94 30.71 -3.31
N ALA A 224 18.47 29.70 -4.00
CA ALA A 224 17.81 29.01 -5.12
C ALA A 224 17.23 29.97 -6.20
N GLY A 225 17.87 31.13 -6.42
CA GLY A 225 17.43 32.14 -7.40
C GLY A 225 16.51 33.22 -6.85
N GLY A 226 16.12 33.17 -5.56
CA GLY A 226 15.43 34.27 -4.87
C GLY A 226 16.41 35.36 -4.42
N GLN A 227 16.01 36.64 -4.47
CA GLN A 227 16.90 37.74 -4.09
C GLN A 227 16.96 38.02 -2.57
N ALA A 228 16.14 37.36 -1.73
CA ALA A 228 16.10 37.57 -0.27
C ALA A 228 15.60 36.34 0.50
N VAL A 229 16.16 36.06 1.69
CA VAL A 229 15.65 35.07 2.66
C VAL A 229 15.57 35.68 4.07
N LEU A 230 14.61 35.25 4.89
CA LEU A 230 14.65 35.43 6.35
C LEU A 230 15.21 34.15 6.96
N GLY A 231 16.51 34.13 7.25
CA GLY A 231 17.15 33.00 7.94
C GLY A 231 16.85 33.02 9.44
N ILE A 232 16.17 31.99 9.95
CA ILE A 232 15.89 31.84 11.40
C ILE A 232 16.72 30.67 11.93
N LYS A 233 17.65 30.95 12.85
CA LYS A 233 18.44 29.91 13.52
C LYS A 233 17.53 29.06 14.42
N ASN A 234 17.81 27.76 14.49
CA ASN A 234 17.19 26.89 15.49
C ASN A 234 17.42 27.43 16.91
N ALA A 235 16.34 27.55 17.67
CA ALA A 235 16.38 27.91 19.07
C ALA A 235 17.17 26.86 19.86
N THR A 236 18.16 27.29 20.63
CA THR A 236 18.91 26.42 21.56
C THR A 236 18.03 25.99 22.74
N ALA A 237 17.04 26.81 23.10
CA ALA A 237 15.97 26.48 24.03
C ALA A 237 14.66 27.04 23.46
N VAL A 238 13.62 26.21 23.43
CA VAL A 238 12.31 26.60 22.89
C VAL A 238 11.72 27.71 23.76
N PRO A 239 11.25 28.84 23.18
CA PRO A 239 10.58 29.90 23.94
C PRO A 239 9.39 29.36 24.74
N ASN A 240 9.41 29.56 26.06
CA ASN A 240 8.41 29.03 26.99
C ASN A 240 7.49 30.10 27.60
N GLY A 241 7.89 31.38 27.58
CA GLY A 241 7.07 32.51 27.99
C GLY A 241 5.80 32.68 27.15
N LYS A 242 4.77 33.30 27.73
CA LYS A 242 3.55 33.70 26.99
C LYS A 242 3.76 35.11 26.46
N PRO A 243 3.75 35.34 25.12
CA PRO A 243 3.79 36.69 24.61
C PRO A 243 2.55 37.46 25.09
N THR A 244 2.75 38.62 25.68
CA THR A 244 1.66 39.48 26.16
C THR A 244 0.96 40.23 25.03
N ASP A 245 1.60 40.30 23.86
CA ASP A 245 1.07 40.82 22.60
C ASP A 245 1.73 40.08 21.42
N GLY A 246 0.99 39.88 20.32
CA GLY A 246 1.46 39.23 19.11
C GLY A 246 1.84 37.75 19.23
N ILE A 247 2.81 37.30 18.42
CA ILE A 247 3.33 35.93 18.41
C ILE A 247 4.86 35.92 18.48
N VAL A 248 5.44 34.83 18.97
CA VAL A 248 6.89 34.59 18.88
C VAL A 248 7.15 33.58 17.78
N LEU A 249 7.79 34.00 16.67
CA LEU A 249 8.21 33.11 15.58
C LEU A 249 9.63 32.58 15.85
N TYR A 250 9.87 31.28 15.70
CA TYR A 250 11.16 30.65 15.91
C TYR A 250 11.32 29.38 15.07
N ALA A 251 12.57 28.95 14.83
CA ALA A 251 12.85 27.62 14.29
C ALA A 251 13.23 26.66 15.43
N ASN A 252 12.81 25.40 15.36
CA ASN A 252 13.23 24.36 16.28
C ASN A 252 13.46 23.06 15.51
N GLY A 253 14.67 22.51 15.57
CA GLY A 253 15.01 21.27 14.86
C GLY A 253 14.81 21.32 13.33
N GLY A 254 14.86 22.51 12.73
CA GLY A 254 14.65 22.72 11.28
C GLY A 254 13.20 23.02 10.88
N THR A 255 12.26 23.05 11.83
CA THR A 255 10.85 23.36 11.57
C THR A 255 10.52 24.77 12.04
N LEU A 256 9.80 25.53 11.22
CA LEU A 256 9.26 26.83 11.60
C LEU A 256 8.09 26.65 12.57
N ALA A 257 8.09 27.41 13.66
CA ALA A 257 7.06 27.38 14.68
C ALA A 257 6.74 28.79 15.17
N TYR A 258 5.50 28.99 15.62
CA TYR A 258 5.13 30.21 16.33
C TYR A 258 4.38 29.92 17.62
N ARG A 259 4.57 30.76 18.63
CA ARG A 259 3.91 30.71 19.93
C ARG A 259 2.89 31.83 20.07
N LYS A 260 1.67 31.48 20.47
CA LYS A 260 0.54 32.40 20.65
C LYS A 260 0.50 32.98 22.08
N PRO A 261 -0.26 34.07 22.32
CA PRO A 261 -0.45 34.65 23.65
C PRO A 261 -1.05 33.69 24.68
N ASP A 262 -1.86 32.72 24.22
CA ASP A 262 -2.44 31.67 25.07
C ASP A 262 -1.38 30.67 25.58
N GLY A 263 -0.14 30.71 25.08
CA GLY A 263 0.96 29.83 25.41
C GLY A 263 1.04 28.57 24.55
N THR A 264 0.17 28.41 23.56
CA THR A 264 0.23 27.30 22.60
C THR A 264 1.28 27.54 21.52
N THR A 265 1.85 26.47 20.99
CA THR A 265 2.80 26.49 19.87
C THR A 265 2.16 25.83 18.65
N VAL A 266 2.33 26.45 17.49
CA VAL A 266 1.94 25.89 16.19
C VAL A 266 3.20 25.68 15.36
N THR A 267 3.37 24.48 14.83
CA THR A 267 4.46 24.12 13.92
C THR A 267 3.96 24.07 12.48
N LEU A 268 4.78 24.54 11.54
CA LEU A 268 4.56 24.40 10.11
C LEU A 268 5.42 23.23 9.61
N ASP A 269 4.93 22.00 9.82
CA ASP A 269 5.56 20.79 9.30
C ASP A 269 4.66 20.18 8.21
N GLU A 270 5.13 20.22 6.97
CA GLU A 270 4.44 19.64 5.80
C GLU A 270 4.64 18.11 5.70
N ARG A 271 5.53 17.49 6.51
CA ARG A 271 5.85 16.06 6.41
C ARG A 271 5.04 15.14 7.34
N ALA A 272 4.24 15.68 8.25
CA ALA A 272 3.30 14.90 9.07
C ALA A 272 1.93 14.71 8.37
N ALA A 273 1.93 14.52 7.05
CA ALA A 273 0.72 14.32 6.25
C ALA A 273 0.23 12.86 6.32
N GLY A 274 -0.20 12.43 7.50
CA GLY A 274 -1.27 11.44 7.62
C GLY A 274 -2.63 12.12 7.38
N VAL A 275 -3.66 11.30 7.14
CA VAL A 275 -5.04 11.81 6.99
C VAL A 275 -5.50 12.42 8.33
N ARG A 276 -5.50 13.75 8.43
CA ARG A 276 -5.87 14.49 9.66
C ARG A 276 -7.37 14.46 9.96
N SER A 277 -8.18 14.10 8.97
CA SER A 277 -9.62 13.95 9.11
C SER A 277 -10.20 13.07 8.02
N VAL A 278 -11.12 12.16 8.39
CA VAL A 278 -12.03 11.48 7.47
C VAL A 278 -13.45 11.79 7.92
N ASN A 279 -14.25 12.38 7.05
CA ASN A 279 -15.59 12.87 7.36
C ASN A 279 -15.59 13.83 8.57
N THR A 280 -16.37 13.53 9.61
CA THR A 280 -16.51 14.34 10.82
C THR A 280 -15.46 14.05 11.90
N ARG A 281 -14.53 13.11 11.65
CA ARG A 281 -13.48 12.75 12.61
C ARG A 281 -12.20 13.51 12.27
N SER A 282 -11.57 14.11 13.27
CA SER A 282 -10.27 14.79 13.15
C SER A 282 -9.27 14.24 14.19
N GLY A 283 -7.97 14.34 13.92
CA GLY A 283 -6.90 13.83 14.79
C GLY A 283 -6.31 12.48 14.31
N ASP A 284 -5.91 11.61 15.25
CA ASP A 284 -5.52 10.22 14.96
C ASP A 284 -6.75 9.42 14.50
N VAL A 285 -6.98 9.41 13.19
CA VAL A 285 -8.14 8.73 12.61
C VAL A 285 -7.84 7.24 12.49
N GLN A 286 -8.24 6.46 13.51
CA GLN A 286 -8.35 5.01 13.38
C GLN A 286 -9.60 4.65 12.59
N LEU A 287 -9.41 4.10 11.39
CA LEU A 287 -10.50 3.58 10.55
C LEU A 287 -10.60 2.08 10.75
N THR A 288 -11.80 1.62 11.09
CA THR A 288 -12.20 0.22 10.94
C THR A 288 -12.57 -0.06 9.49
N ALA A 289 -12.67 -1.34 9.11
CA ALA A 289 -13.16 -1.71 7.79
C ALA A 289 -14.56 -1.11 7.50
N ALA A 290 -15.41 -1.00 8.54
CA ALA A 290 -16.73 -0.37 8.43
C ALA A 290 -16.65 1.12 8.06
N ASP A 291 -15.63 1.84 8.52
CA ASP A 291 -15.49 3.29 8.26
C ASP A 291 -15.20 3.60 6.79
N VAL A 292 -14.74 2.62 6.02
CA VAL A 292 -14.39 2.76 4.59
C VAL A 292 -15.22 1.85 3.68
N GLY A 293 -16.25 1.19 4.22
CA GLY A 293 -17.05 0.22 3.47
C GLY A 293 -16.28 -1.03 3.05
N ALA A 294 -15.16 -1.34 3.70
CA ALA A 294 -14.42 -2.57 3.49
C ALA A 294 -15.03 -3.71 4.34
N GLU A 295 -14.98 -4.94 3.81
CA GLU A 295 -15.35 -6.10 4.60
C GLU A 295 -14.20 -6.46 5.56
N PRO A 296 -14.47 -6.75 6.84
CA PRO A 296 -13.45 -7.20 7.77
C PRO A 296 -12.74 -8.48 7.31
N THR A 297 -11.44 -8.56 7.58
CA THR A 297 -10.63 -9.76 7.35
C THR A 297 -11.30 -10.99 7.98
N GLY A 298 -11.44 -12.07 7.19
CA GLY A 298 -12.03 -13.33 7.65
C GLY A 298 -13.55 -13.43 7.53
N ARG A 299 -14.26 -12.36 7.11
CA ARG A 299 -15.73 -12.42 6.97
C ARG A 299 -16.26 -12.66 5.55
N ALA A 300 -15.52 -12.30 4.51
CA ALA A 300 -15.91 -12.58 3.12
C ALA A 300 -15.11 -13.73 2.50
N VAL A 301 -15.77 -14.42 1.56
CA VAL A 301 -15.11 -15.17 0.51
C VAL A 301 -15.07 -14.22 -0.70
N LEU A 302 -13.90 -14.00 -1.28
CA LEU A 302 -13.72 -13.11 -2.42
C LEU A 302 -14.19 -13.78 -3.72
N LEU A 303 -14.55 -12.96 -4.71
CA LEU A 303 -14.96 -13.41 -6.03
C LEU A 303 -13.78 -13.87 -6.91
N ALA A 304 -12.55 -13.62 -6.48
CA ALA A 304 -11.34 -13.94 -7.22
C ALA A 304 -10.23 -14.42 -6.29
N GLY A 305 -9.35 -15.26 -6.85
CA GLY A 305 -8.22 -15.86 -6.13
C GLY A 305 -8.61 -17.16 -5.42
N ALA A 306 -7.63 -18.05 -5.25
CA ALA A 306 -7.80 -19.23 -4.43
C ALA A 306 -7.93 -18.82 -2.96
N GLN A 307 -8.91 -19.39 -2.25
CA GLN A 307 -9.15 -19.10 -0.85
C GLN A 307 -9.34 -20.38 -0.05
N THR A 308 -8.72 -20.42 1.12
CA THR A 308 -8.93 -21.47 2.11
C THR A 308 -9.88 -20.95 3.18
N VAL A 309 -10.98 -21.67 3.41
CA VAL A 309 -11.86 -21.44 4.55
C VAL A 309 -11.43 -22.42 5.64
N ASP A 310 -10.69 -21.93 6.63
CA ASP A 310 -10.30 -22.73 7.78
C ASP A 310 -11.45 -22.71 8.81
N GLY A 311 -12.12 -23.85 8.99
CA GLY A 311 -13.30 -23.98 9.86
C GLY A 311 -14.66 -23.79 9.17
N ALA A 312 -15.69 -23.47 9.96
CA ALA A 312 -17.07 -23.39 9.50
C ALA A 312 -17.45 -21.95 9.09
N LYS A 313 -18.10 -21.82 7.93
CA LYS A 313 -18.65 -20.55 7.44
C LYS A 313 -20.12 -20.73 7.04
N THR A 314 -20.99 -19.89 7.57
CA THR A 314 -22.42 -19.89 7.22
C THR A 314 -22.66 -18.91 6.07
N PHE A 315 -23.25 -19.40 4.99
CA PHE A 315 -23.69 -18.57 3.87
C PHE A 315 -25.19 -18.28 4.01
N SER A 316 -25.60 -17.03 3.79
CA SER A 316 -27.02 -16.64 3.79
C SER A 316 -27.78 -17.15 2.56
N ALA A 317 -27.05 -17.51 1.50
CA ALA A 317 -27.56 -18.21 0.33
C ALA A 317 -26.70 -19.43 0.07
N VAL A 318 -27.31 -20.53 -0.39
CA VAL A 318 -26.58 -21.76 -0.73
C VAL A 318 -25.58 -21.44 -1.86
N PRO A 319 -24.28 -21.74 -1.70
CA PRO A 319 -23.32 -21.62 -2.79
C PRO A 319 -23.79 -22.42 -4.02
N SER A 320 -23.69 -21.84 -5.21
CA SER A 320 -24.08 -22.51 -6.46
C SER A 320 -23.04 -22.30 -7.55
N ALA A 321 -22.86 -23.31 -8.40
CA ALA A 321 -21.96 -23.29 -9.55
C ALA A 321 -22.78 -23.32 -10.85
N LYS A 322 -22.36 -22.51 -11.84
CA LYS A 322 -22.97 -22.52 -13.18
C LYS A 322 -22.30 -23.52 -14.14
N ALA A 323 -21.04 -23.85 -13.88
CA ALA A 323 -20.26 -24.78 -14.70
C ALA A 323 -20.21 -26.17 -14.07
N ASP A 324 -19.92 -27.17 -14.89
CA ASP A 324 -19.63 -28.52 -14.41
C ASP A 324 -18.26 -28.56 -13.71
N PRO A 325 -18.10 -29.40 -12.66
CA PRO A 325 -16.83 -29.53 -11.96
C PRO A 325 -15.76 -30.15 -12.87
N THR A 326 -14.60 -29.51 -12.96
CA THR A 326 -13.43 -30.02 -13.71
C THR A 326 -12.37 -30.63 -12.81
N ALA A 327 -12.52 -30.53 -11.49
CA ALA A 327 -11.67 -31.15 -10.49
C ALA A 327 -12.52 -31.73 -9.33
N PRO A 328 -12.04 -32.75 -8.60
CA PRO A 328 -12.78 -33.41 -7.52
C PRO A 328 -13.28 -32.48 -6.41
N GLU A 329 -12.53 -31.42 -6.13
CA GLU A 329 -12.78 -30.44 -5.08
C GLU A 329 -13.78 -29.33 -5.49
N HIS A 330 -14.28 -29.34 -6.73
CA HIS A 330 -15.24 -28.35 -7.19
C HIS A 330 -16.65 -28.60 -6.66
N LEU A 331 -17.36 -27.52 -6.37
CA LEU A 331 -18.80 -27.58 -6.10
C LEU A 331 -19.55 -28.08 -7.35
N ALA A 332 -20.36 -29.12 -7.20
CA ALA A 332 -21.16 -29.67 -8.29
C ALA A 332 -22.61 -29.14 -8.26
N ARG A 333 -23.15 -28.79 -9.42
CA ARG A 333 -24.60 -28.52 -9.58
C ARG A 333 -25.40 -29.82 -9.55
N LYS A 334 -26.65 -29.77 -9.05
CA LYS A 334 -27.51 -30.96 -8.93
C LYS A 334 -27.66 -31.73 -10.24
N SER A 335 -27.84 -31.03 -11.36
CA SER A 335 -27.97 -31.65 -12.68
C SER A 335 -26.75 -32.47 -13.10
N TYR A 336 -25.55 -32.04 -12.71
CA TYR A 336 -24.32 -32.80 -12.94
C TYR A 336 -24.33 -34.08 -12.12
N VAL A 337 -24.64 -33.99 -10.82
CA VAL A 337 -24.70 -35.16 -9.92
C VAL A 337 -25.76 -36.16 -10.40
N ASP A 338 -26.94 -35.68 -10.76
CA ASP A 338 -28.03 -36.52 -11.29
C ASP A 338 -27.67 -37.20 -12.62
N GLY A 339 -26.81 -36.57 -13.43
CA GLY A 339 -26.33 -37.11 -14.70
C GLY A 339 -25.22 -38.14 -14.54
N VAL A 340 -24.21 -37.84 -13.71
CA VAL A 340 -23.05 -38.73 -13.51
C VAL A 340 -23.39 -39.99 -12.71
N ALA A 341 -24.41 -39.92 -11.83
CA ALA A 341 -24.86 -41.07 -11.03
C ALA A 341 -25.49 -42.21 -11.85
N ARG A 342 -25.60 -42.10 -13.19
CA ARG A 342 -26.24 -43.08 -14.08
C ARG A 342 -25.28 -43.57 -15.17
N THR A 343 -24.15 -44.15 -14.78
CA THR A 343 -23.19 -44.67 -15.75
C THR A 343 -23.70 -45.99 -16.36
N ASN A 344 -24.08 -45.94 -17.64
CA ASN A 344 -24.47 -47.05 -18.55
C ASN A 344 -25.80 -47.80 -18.30
N ASP A 345 -26.65 -47.36 -17.39
CA ASP A 345 -28.02 -47.88 -17.24
C ASP A 345 -29.02 -47.02 -18.04
N TRP A 346 -29.93 -47.65 -18.79
CA TRP A 346 -31.04 -46.93 -19.42
C TRP A 346 -31.98 -46.37 -18.34
N ALA A 347 -32.38 -45.11 -18.50
CA ALA A 347 -33.38 -44.45 -17.66
C ALA A 347 -34.64 -44.10 -18.49
N PRO A 348 -35.81 -43.91 -17.84
CA PRO A 348 -37.04 -43.54 -18.52
C PRO A 348 -36.88 -42.40 -19.54
N ALA A 349 -36.16 -41.35 -19.14
CA ALA A 349 -35.97 -40.15 -19.95
C ALA A 349 -35.18 -40.41 -21.24
N ASP A 350 -34.31 -41.43 -21.28
CA ASP A 350 -33.52 -41.77 -22.46
C ASP A 350 -34.38 -42.32 -23.60
N LEU A 351 -35.56 -42.86 -23.27
CA LEU A 351 -36.58 -43.31 -24.23
C LEU A 351 -37.81 -42.40 -24.26
N GLY A 352 -37.73 -41.19 -23.69
CA GLY A 352 -38.81 -40.20 -23.70
C GLY A 352 -39.92 -40.44 -22.67
N PHE A 353 -39.71 -41.32 -21.68
CA PHE A 353 -40.64 -41.56 -20.59
C PHE A 353 -40.26 -40.79 -19.32
N VAL A 354 -41.24 -40.55 -18.47
CA VAL A 354 -41.10 -39.93 -17.14
C VAL A 354 -40.65 -40.96 -16.10
N ALA A 355 -41.28 -42.12 -16.12
CA ALA A 355 -41.02 -43.24 -15.21
C ALA A 355 -41.47 -44.54 -15.86
N TRP A 356 -40.84 -45.67 -15.51
CA TRP A 356 -41.29 -47.00 -15.90
C TRP A 356 -41.23 -47.99 -14.75
N THR A 357 -41.92 -49.12 -14.87
CA THR A 357 -41.92 -50.18 -13.84
C THR A 357 -40.60 -50.96 -13.80
N PHE A 358 -39.92 -51.09 -14.95
CA PHE A 358 -38.58 -51.65 -15.10
C PHE A 358 -37.99 -51.29 -16.48
N ASP A 359 -36.68 -51.49 -16.66
CA ASP A 359 -35.99 -51.30 -17.95
C ASP A 359 -36.60 -52.24 -19.02
N PRO A 360 -37.13 -51.70 -20.14
CA PRO A 360 -37.75 -52.52 -21.19
C PRO A 360 -36.83 -53.58 -21.79
N GLY A 361 -35.49 -53.41 -21.75
CA GLY A 361 -34.53 -54.43 -22.19
C GLY A 361 -34.54 -55.71 -21.35
N LEU A 362 -35.14 -55.67 -20.15
CA LEU A 362 -35.36 -56.83 -19.28
C LEU A 362 -36.72 -57.51 -19.52
N GLY A 363 -37.53 -56.98 -20.45
CA GLY A 363 -38.78 -57.57 -20.87
C GLY A 363 -38.54 -58.62 -21.96
N ASP A 364 -38.77 -59.89 -21.66
CA ASP A 364 -38.73 -60.97 -22.65
C ASP A 364 -40.14 -61.43 -23.06
N GLY A 365 -41.16 -61.05 -22.28
CA GLY A 365 -42.52 -61.54 -22.41
C GLY A 365 -42.66 -63.06 -22.25
N LYS A 366 -41.62 -63.82 -21.86
CA LYS A 366 -41.71 -65.28 -21.83
C LYS A 366 -42.26 -65.76 -20.50
N SER A 367 -43.44 -66.38 -20.55
CA SER A 367 -43.98 -67.17 -19.44
C SER A 367 -43.29 -68.54 -19.39
N PRO A 368 -43.02 -69.12 -18.21
CA PRO A 368 -42.69 -70.55 -18.10
C PRO A 368 -43.78 -71.48 -18.68
N ILE A 369 -45.00 -70.97 -18.82
CA ILE A 369 -46.20 -71.70 -19.26
C ILE A 369 -46.44 -71.52 -20.78
N ASN A 370 -45.84 -70.51 -21.41
CA ASN A 370 -45.93 -70.24 -22.83
C ASN A 370 -44.61 -69.69 -23.38
N SER A 371 -43.68 -70.60 -23.66
CA SER A 371 -42.37 -70.29 -24.23
C SER A 371 -42.40 -69.91 -25.72
N ALA A 372 -43.56 -70.09 -26.37
CA ALA A 372 -43.76 -69.91 -27.80
C ALA A 372 -44.36 -68.54 -28.19
N SER A 373 -44.96 -67.80 -27.25
CA SER A 373 -45.52 -66.46 -27.51
C SER A 373 -45.03 -65.44 -26.48
N PRO A 374 -44.37 -64.35 -26.89
CA PRO A 374 -43.99 -63.28 -25.98
C PRO A 374 -45.24 -62.50 -25.51
N GLY A 375 -45.25 -62.11 -24.24
CA GLY A 375 -46.27 -61.30 -23.58
C GLY A 375 -47.31 -62.10 -22.80
N ASP A 376 -47.98 -61.40 -21.89
CA ASP A 376 -49.14 -61.92 -21.15
C ASP A 376 -50.42 -61.20 -21.57
N ILE A 377 -51.57 -61.88 -21.43
CA ILE A 377 -52.89 -61.32 -21.65
C ILE A 377 -53.52 -61.04 -20.29
N PRO A 378 -53.72 -59.75 -19.90
CA PRO A 378 -54.39 -59.40 -18.65
C PRO A 378 -55.76 -60.05 -18.56
N ALA A 379 -56.08 -60.69 -17.43
CA ALA A 379 -57.39 -61.33 -17.29
C ALA A 379 -58.53 -60.30 -17.33
N SER A 380 -59.56 -60.58 -18.14
CA SER A 380 -60.78 -59.77 -18.23
C SER A 380 -61.35 -59.45 -16.84
N GLY A 381 -61.67 -58.18 -16.58
CA GLY A 381 -62.26 -57.68 -15.34
C GLY A 381 -61.31 -57.64 -14.14
N ARG A 382 -60.02 -57.94 -14.32
CA ARG A 382 -58.98 -57.83 -13.28
C ARG A 382 -58.20 -56.52 -13.43
N ILE A 383 -57.90 -55.90 -12.30
CA ILE A 383 -57.04 -54.72 -12.24
C ILE A 383 -55.64 -55.14 -11.85
N TYR A 384 -54.65 -54.72 -12.63
CA TYR A 384 -53.23 -54.93 -12.34
C TYR A 384 -52.58 -53.62 -11.95
N TYR A 385 -51.87 -53.62 -10.83
CA TYR A 385 -51.25 -52.45 -10.21
C TYR A 385 -49.73 -52.62 -10.20
N ASN A 386 -48.99 -51.71 -10.84
CA ASN A 386 -47.53 -51.72 -10.84
C ASN A 386 -47.00 -50.33 -10.47
N ALA A 387 -46.09 -50.28 -9.48
CA ALA A 387 -45.55 -49.04 -8.98
C ALA A 387 -44.40 -48.49 -9.84
N VAL A 388 -44.33 -47.17 -9.93
CA VAL A 388 -43.27 -46.39 -10.56
C VAL A 388 -42.79 -45.29 -9.61
N ILE A 389 -41.57 -44.79 -9.83
CA ILE A 389 -40.99 -43.71 -9.04
C ILE A 389 -40.84 -42.48 -9.91
N VAL A 390 -41.54 -41.40 -9.54
CA VAL A 390 -41.39 -40.07 -10.13
C VAL A 390 -40.34 -39.32 -9.33
N ARG A 391 -39.27 -38.85 -10.00
CA ARG A 391 -38.10 -38.25 -9.33
C ARG A 391 -38.11 -36.72 -9.28
N SER A 392 -38.97 -36.09 -10.06
CA SER A 392 -39.14 -34.64 -10.16
C SER A 392 -40.60 -34.30 -10.45
N GLN A 393 -41.04 -33.09 -10.10
CA GLN A 393 -42.38 -32.65 -10.50
C GLN A 393 -42.50 -32.69 -12.04
N VAL A 394 -43.59 -33.25 -12.54
CA VAL A 394 -43.77 -33.50 -13.97
C VAL A 394 -45.24 -33.57 -14.35
N THR A 395 -45.57 -33.08 -15.54
CA THR A 395 -46.91 -33.24 -16.12
C THR A 395 -46.92 -34.48 -17.00
N VAL A 396 -47.76 -35.45 -16.64
CA VAL A 396 -47.99 -36.69 -17.38
C VAL A 396 -49.28 -36.55 -18.17
N LYS A 397 -49.28 -36.99 -19.42
CA LYS A 397 -50.45 -36.97 -20.31
C LYS A 397 -50.90 -38.39 -20.67
N GLU A 398 -50.02 -39.37 -20.59
CA GLU A 398 -50.25 -40.70 -21.11
C GLU A 398 -49.75 -41.78 -20.13
N ILE A 399 -50.48 -42.88 -20.08
CA ILE A 399 -50.00 -44.15 -19.53
C ILE A 399 -49.56 -45.00 -20.71
N CYS A 400 -48.35 -45.52 -20.66
CA CYS A 400 -47.78 -46.31 -21.74
C CYS A 400 -47.68 -47.78 -21.34
N THR A 401 -47.85 -48.66 -22.31
CA THR A 401 -47.61 -50.10 -22.17
C THR A 401 -46.99 -50.62 -23.46
N HIS A 402 -46.12 -51.63 -23.38
CA HIS A 402 -45.56 -52.24 -24.60
C HIS A 402 -46.44 -53.42 -25.01
N THR A 403 -47.08 -53.28 -26.17
CA THR A 403 -48.06 -54.24 -26.69
C THR A 403 -47.39 -55.08 -27.75
N LEU A 404 -47.21 -56.37 -27.45
CA LEU A 404 -46.55 -57.36 -28.30
C LEU A 404 -47.43 -57.88 -29.42
N GLY A 405 -48.75 -57.61 -29.35
CA GLY A 405 -49.69 -57.91 -30.41
C GLY A 405 -51.13 -57.62 -29.97
N TYR A 406 -51.89 -56.94 -30.82
CA TYR A 406 -53.30 -56.66 -30.61
C TYR A 406 -54.02 -56.30 -31.92
N SER A 407 -55.15 -56.95 -32.18
CA SER A 407 -56.09 -56.56 -33.25
C SER A 407 -57.48 -56.35 -32.64
N GLY A 408 -57.99 -55.13 -32.75
CA GLY A 408 -59.34 -54.76 -32.33
C GLY A 408 -60.43 -55.27 -33.27
N ALA A 409 -60.07 -55.64 -34.51
CA ALA A 409 -60.98 -56.10 -35.56
C ALA A 409 -61.81 -57.36 -35.21
N SER A 410 -61.40 -58.16 -34.21
CA SER A 410 -62.08 -59.41 -33.80
C SER A 410 -63.00 -59.26 -32.58
N GLY A 411 -63.51 -58.06 -32.32
CA GLY A 411 -64.43 -57.76 -31.22
C GLY A 411 -63.80 -56.97 -30.06
N GLY A 412 -62.48 -56.74 -30.12
CA GLY A 412 -61.71 -55.80 -29.31
C GLY A 412 -61.86 -55.91 -27.78
N ILE A 413 -61.28 -54.94 -27.09
CA ILE A 413 -61.57 -54.72 -25.68
C ILE A 413 -62.95 -54.07 -25.52
N GLY A 414 -63.73 -54.57 -24.57
CA GLY A 414 -65.07 -54.09 -24.24
C GLY A 414 -65.07 -52.89 -23.29
N ALA A 415 -66.23 -52.24 -23.19
CA ALA A 415 -66.46 -51.10 -22.32
C ALA A 415 -66.15 -51.42 -20.84
N GLY A 416 -65.85 -50.38 -20.06
CA GLY A 416 -65.37 -50.52 -18.69
C GLY A 416 -63.88 -50.84 -18.59
N SER A 417 -63.11 -50.60 -19.66
CA SER A 417 -61.66 -50.78 -19.70
C SER A 417 -60.95 -49.45 -19.47
N PHE A 418 -59.97 -49.39 -18.58
CA PHE A 418 -59.31 -48.15 -18.20
C PHE A 418 -57.85 -48.38 -17.80
N ALA A 419 -57.02 -47.35 -17.97
CA ALA A 419 -55.76 -47.23 -17.26
C ALA A 419 -55.81 -46.02 -16.32
N GLY A 420 -55.10 -46.09 -15.19
CA GLY A 420 -55.12 -45.01 -14.21
C GLY A 420 -53.87 -44.91 -13.36
N ILE A 421 -53.73 -43.77 -12.69
CA ILE A 421 -52.62 -43.45 -11.80
C ILE A 421 -53.19 -43.26 -10.41
N TYR A 422 -52.57 -43.92 -9.43
CA TYR A 422 -52.86 -43.78 -8.01
C TYR A 422 -51.65 -43.19 -7.30
N ASP A 423 -51.89 -42.35 -6.30
CA ASP A 423 -50.84 -41.91 -5.40
C ASP A 423 -50.46 -43.00 -4.38
N ALA A 424 -49.44 -42.72 -3.57
CA ALA A 424 -48.96 -43.65 -2.56
C ALA A 424 -49.99 -43.99 -1.47
N THR A 425 -51.05 -43.18 -1.29
CA THR A 425 -52.12 -43.46 -0.32
C THR A 425 -53.18 -44.40 -0.87
N GLY A 426 -53.16 -44.66 -2.18
CA GLY A 426 -54.17 -45.46 -2.85
C GLY A 426 -55.29 -44.65 -3.47
N LYS A 427 -55.19 -43.32 -3.53
CA LYS A 427 -56.18 -42.48 -4.17
C LYS A 427 -55.90 -42.34 -5.66
N ARG A 428 -56.92 -42.50 -6.51
CA ARG A 428 -56.82 -42.30 -7.96
C ARG A 428 -56.71 -40.81 -8.26
N ILE A 429 -55.63 -40.44 -8.95
CA ILE A 429 -55.34 -39.04 -9.31
C ILE A 429 -55.56 -38.76 -10.79
N ALA A 430 -55.51 -39.78 -11.64
CA ALA A 430 -55.76 -39.65 -13.07
C ALA A 430 -56.25 -40.97 -13.67
N GLN A 431 -56.97 -40.90 -14.79
CA GLN A 431 -57.35 -42.07 -15.58
C GLN A 431 -57.55 -41.70 -17.04
N THR A 432 -57.51 -42.70 -17.90
CA THR A 432 -57.89 -42.61 -19.32
C THR A 432 -59.39 -42.46 -19.49
N ALA A 433 -59.81 -42.13 -20.71
CA ALA A 433 -61.17 -42.44 -21.16
C ALA A 433 -61.35 -43.97 -21.23
N ASP A 434 -62.58 -44.43 -21.49
CA ASP A 434 -62.85 -45.85 -21.72
C ASP A 434 -62.02 -46.34 -22.92
N LEU A 435 -61.19 -47.35 -22.68
CA LEU A 435 -60.21 -47.85 -23.64
C LEU A 435 -60.85 -48.62 -24.80
N SER A 436 -62.11 -49.06 -24.68
CA SER A 436 -62.80 -49.93 -25.65
C SER A 436 -62.74 -49.48 -27.11
N MET A 437 -62.56 -48.18 -27.36
CA MET A 437 -62.45 -47.61 -28.70
C MET A 437 -61.14 -46.86 -28.99
N VAL A 438 -60.22 -46.77 -28.01
CA VAL A 438 -59.03 -45.90 -28.09
C VAL A 438 -57.71 -46.64 -27.81
N TYR A 439 -57.75 -47.92 -27.48
CA TYR A 439 -56.51 -48.71 -27.34
C TYR A 439 -55.91 -48.98 -28.73
N PRO A 440 -54.67 -48.57 -29.00
CA PRO A 440 -54.07 -48.66 -30.32
C PRO A 440 -53.76 -50.13 -30.68
N GLU A 441 -54.05 -50.50 -31.93
CA GLU A 441 -53.64 -51.80 -32.47
C GLU A 441 -52.12 -51.91 -32.59
N ALA A 442 -51.58 -53.13 -32.46
CA ALA A 442 -50.16 -53.40 -32.56
C ALA A 442 -49.94 -54.67 -33.39
N HIS A 443 -49.37 -54.50 -34.59
CA HIS A 443 -49.12 -55.59 -35.55
C HIS A 443 -47.63 -55.78 -35.86
N ASP A 444 -46.77 -54.93 -35.29
CA ASP A 444 -45.34 -54.93 -35.58
C ASP A 444 -44.62 -56.14 -34.97
N ILE A 445 -43.60 -56.63 -35.67
CA ILE A 445 -42.71 -57.68 -35.16
C ILE A 445 -41.99 -57.14 -33.92
N GLY A 446 -42.20 -57.78 -32.77
CA GLY A 446 -41.68 -57.32 -31.48
C GLY A 446 -42.58 -56.31 -30.75
N GLY A 447 -43.76 -56.01 -31.31
CA GLY A 447 -44.74 -55.12 -30.72
C GLY A 447 -44.41 -53.64 -30.85
N SER A 448 -45.30 -52.81 -30.31
CA SER A 448 -45.17 -51.35 -30.27
C SER A 448 -45.62 -50.79 -28.92
N THR A 449 -45.11 -49.63 -28.54
CA THR A 449 -45.57 -48.93 -27.34
C THR A 449 -46.94 -48.31 -27.60
N SER A 450 -47.94 -48.76 -26.85
CA SER A 450 -49.27 -48.18 -26.81
C SER A 450 -49.29 -47.00 -25.85
N PHE A 451 -49.65 -45.81 -26.35
CA PHE A 451 -49.84 -44.59 -25.57
C PHE A 451 -51.33 -44.43 -25.26
N LEU A 452 -51.69 -44.53 -23.98
CA LEU A 452 -53.07 -44.46 -23.51
C LEU A 452 -53.32 -43.08 -22.90
N PRO A 453 -54.02 -42.17 -23.60
CA PRO A 453 -54.17 -40.79 -23.16
C PRO A 453 -55.05 -40.70 -21.91
N LEU A 454 -54.57 -39.93 -20.92
CA LEU A 454 -55.36 -39.55 -19.77
C LEU A 454 -56.50 -38.60 -20.22
N SER A 455 -57.66 -38.70 -19.58
CA SER A 455 -58.79 -37.79 -19.82
C SER A 455 -58.45 -36.32 -19.51
N ALA A 456 -57.44 -36.10 -18.67
CA ALA A 456 -56.80 -34.81 -18.45
C ALA A 456 -55.34 -35.02 -18.00
N PRO A 457 -54.41 -34.10 -18.33
CA PRO A 457 -53.04 -34.16 -17.83
C PRO A 457 -52.97 -34.14 -16.31
N ALA A 458 -52.05 -34.91 -15.73
CA ALA A 458 -51.83 -35.02 -14.29
C ALA A 458 -50.47 -34.44 -13.91
N VAL A 459 -50.44 -33.55 -12.92
CA VAL A 459 -49.18 -33.03 -12.35
C VAL A 459 -48.78 -33.91 -11.18
N LEU A 460 -47.69 -34.66 -11.34
CA LEU A 460 -47.15 -35.55 -10.32
C LEU A 460 -46.00 -34.85 -9.58
N GLN A 461 -45.94 -35.03 -8.27
CA GLN A 461 -44.82 -34.58 -7.43
C GLN A 461 -43.77 -35.70 -7.32
N PRO A 462 -42.54 -35.43 -6.84
CA PRO A 462 -41.59 -36.49 -6.54
C PRO A 462 -42.19 -37.50 -5.54
N GLY A 463 -42.24 -38.79 -5.89
CA GLY A 463 -42.89 -39.80 -5.07
C GLY A 463 -43.12 -41.13 -5.78
N ILE A 464 -43.74 -42.07 -5.06
CA ILE A 464 -44.17 -43.37 -5.60
C ILE A 464 -45.61 -43.23 -6.10
N TYR A 465 -45.86 -43.70 -7.31
CA TYR A 465 -47.19 -43.79 -7.91
C TYR A 465 -47.45 -45.22 -8.38
N VAL A 466 -48.71 -45.58 -8.52
CA VAL A 466 -49.12 -46.91 -8.98
C VAL A 466 -49.94 -46.76 -10.26
N ILE A 467 -49.48 -47.40 -11.33
CA ILE A 467 -50.20 -47.52 -12.58
C ILE A 467 -51.13 -48.71 -12.49
N ALA A 468 -52.41 -48.49 -12.76
CA ALA A 468 -53.44 -49.51 -12.81
C ALA A 468 -53.88 -49.74 -14.26
N LEU A 469 -54.09 -51.00 -14.63
CA LEU A 469 -54.71 -51.39 -15.90
C LEU A 469 -55.87 -52.34 -15.65
N LEU A 470 -57.03 -52.01 -16.20
CA LEU A 470 -58.24 -52.83 -16.24
C LEU A 470 -58.64 -53.02 -17.70
N LEU A 471 -58.70 -54.26 -18.16
CA LEU A 471 -59.25 -54.60 -19.46
C LEU A 471 -60.44 -55.53 -19.28
N ASN A 472 -61.52 -55.25 -20.00
CA ASN A 472 -62.71 -56.07 -20.10
C ASN A 472 -62.84 -56.59 -21.53
N TYR A 473 -63.14 -57.86 -21.71
CA TYR A 473 -63.33 -58.50 -23.00
C TYR A 473 -64.06 -59.83 -22.84
N THR A 474 -64.65 -60.34 -23.92
CA THR A 474 -65.44 -61.59 -23.93
C THR A 474 -64.60 -62.83 -24.29
N ASN A 475 -63.52 -62.66 -25.06
CA ASN A 475 -62.57 -63.71 -25.42
C ASN A 475 -61.13 -63.17 -25.33
N SER A 476 -60.19 -63.94 -24.78
CA SER A 476 -58.77 -63.55 -24.66
C SER A 476 -58.07 -63.35 -26.01
N ALA A 477 -58.60 -63.89 -27.10
CA ALA A 477 -58.14 -63.57 -28.45
C ALA A 477 -58.34 -62.09 -28.82
N ASN A 478 -59.23 -61.38 -28.12
CA ASN A 478 -59.59 -59.98 -28.38
C ASN A 478 -58.84 -59.00 -27.47
N ALA A 479 -57.85 -59.47 -26.72
CA ALA A 479 -57.14 -58.68 -25.73
C ALA A 479 -55.68 -58.43 -26.16
N PRO A 480 -55.11 -57.26 -25.81
CA PRO A 480 -53.71 -56.98 -26.11
C PRO A 480 -52.78 -57.89 -25.31
N ARG A 481 -51.73 -58.38 -25.98
CA ARG A 481 -50.59 -59.02 -25.32
C ARG A 481 -49.64 -57.96 -24.81
N ILE A 482 -49.44 -57.90 -23.50
CA ILE A 482 -48.62 -56.89 -22.84
C ILE A 482 -47.29 -57.50 -22.40
N MET A 483 -46.21 -56.75 -22.61
CA MET A 483 -44.88 -57.12 -22.16
C MET A 483 -44.80 -57.30 -20.64
N THR A 484 -44.11 -58.36 -20.23
CA THR A 484 -43.84 -58.67 -18.83
C THR A 484 -42.34 -58.85 -18.60
N GLY A 485 -41.88 -58.61 -17.36
CA GLY A 485 -40.50 -58.89 -16.97
C GLY A 485 -40.23 -60.40 -16.77
N ASN A 486 -39.02 -60.85 -17.12
CA ASN A 486 -38.55 -62.26 -17.14
C ASN A 486 -39.22 -63.20 -16.14
N GLY A 487 -40.07 -64.12 -16.63
CA GLY A 487 -40.80 -65.14 -15.84
C GLY A 487 -42.12 -64.67 -15.22
N GLY A 488 -42.75 -63.63 -15.76
CA GLY A 488 -43.71 -62.71 -15.14
C GLY A 488 -45.08 -63.20 -14.67
N TYR A 489 -45.27 -64.43 -14.23
CA TYR A 489 -46.53 -64.90 -13.65
C TYR A 489 -46.38 -65.21 -12.16
N ASP A 490 -47.39 -64.87 -11.38
CA ASP A 490 -47.51 -65.21 -9.95
C ASP A 490 -46.25 -64.92 -9.11
N VAL A 491 -45.58 -63.80 -9.42
CA VAL A 491 -44.48 -63.36 -8.55
C VAL A 491 -45.04 -62.90 -7.20
N PRO A 492 -44.27 -63.03 -6.10
CA PRO A 492 -44.69 -62.51 -4.80
C PRO A 492 -45.03 -61.02 -4.91
N GLY A 493 -46.32 -60.68 -4.88
CA GLY A 493 -46.80 -59.34 -5.23
C GLY A 493 -46.54 -58.27 -4.16
N ARG A 494 -46.17 -58.68 -2.95
CA ARG A 494 -45.87 -57.78 -1.83
C ARG A 494 -44.38 -57.61 -1.62
N PHE A 495 -43.66 -57.14 -2.64
CA PHE A 495 -42.35 -56.55 -2.43
C PHE A 495 -42.53 -55.17 -1.78
N GLY A 496 -42.32 -55.08 -0.46
CA GLY A 496 -42.48 -53.86 0.34
C GLY A 496 -42.84 -54.14 1.80
N ARG A 497 -42.96 -53.09 2.62
CA ARG A 497 -43.45 -53.20 4.01
C ARG A 497 -44.96 -53.49 4.00
N PRO A 498 -45.50 -54.40 4.84
CA PRO A 498 -46.94 -54.62 4.93
C PRO A 498 -47.70 -53.30 5.16
N GLY A 499 -48.76 -53.06 4.36
CA GLY A 499 -49.55 -51.82 4.41
C GLY A 499 -48.93 -50.61 3.68
N ALA A 500 -47.71 -50.72 3.16
CA ALA A 500 -47.12 -49.71 2.26
C ALA A 500 -47.52 -49.97 0.80
N VAL A 501 -47.20 -49.00 -0.07
CA VAL A 501 -47.41 -49.11 -1.52
C VAL A 501 -46.76 -50.38 -2.05
N PRO A 502 -47.53 -51.28 -2.70
CA PRO A 502 -46.98 -52.50 -3.25
C PRO A 502 -46.24 -52.22 -4.55
N ARG A 503 -45.16 -52.96 -4.81
CA ARG A 503 -44.48 -52.87 -6.12
C ARG A 503 -45.35 -53.42 -7.25
N THR A 504 -45.99 -54.57 -7.06
CA THR A 504 -46.83 -55.24 -8.09
C THR A 504 -47.95 -56.07 -7.45
N VAL A 505 -49.22 -55.67 -7.58
CA VAL A 505 -50.37 -56.46 -7.05
C VAL A 505 -51.51 -56.47 -8.05
N MET A 506 -52.55 -57.26 -7.77
CA MET A 506 -53.80 -57.22 -8.55
C MET A 506 -55.04 -57.16 -7.66
N SER A 507 -56.18 -56.80 -8.26
CA SER A 507 -57.47 -56.82 -7.57
C SER A 507 -57.86 -58.25 -7.15
N PRO A 508 -58.55 -58.42 -6.02
CA PRO A 508 -58.98 -59.74 -5.55
C PRO A 508 -59.97 -60.42 -6.52
N THR A 509 -60.77 -59.62 -7.24
CA THR A 509 -61.83 -60.11 -8.13
C THR A 509 -61.45 -60.00 -9.61
N LYS A 510 -62.27 -60.59 -10.50
CA LYS A 510 -62.22 -60.44 -11.97
C LYS A 510 -63.51 -59.79 -12.51
N ALA A 511 -64.21 -59.04 -11.67
CA ALA A 511 -65.55 -58.50 -11.98
C ALA A 511 -65.56 -56.97 -12.06
N ASN A 512 -64.40 -56.33 -12.17
CA ASN A 512 -64.29 -54.88 -12.18
C ASN A 512 -64.70 -54.33 -13.55
N THR A 513 -65.62 -53.38 -13.56
CA THR A 513 -66.05 -52.63 -14.77
C THR A 513 -65.61 -51.17 -14.73
N ALA A 514 -64.85 -50.79 -13.71
CA ALA A 514 -64.26 -49.47 -13.53
C ALA A 514 -63.03 -49.58 -12.62
N LEU A 515 -62.15 -48.59 -12.70
CA LEU A 515 -61.12 -48.40 -11.69
C LEU A 515 -61.75 -47.85 -10.38
N PRO A 516 -61.34 -48.30 -9.19
CA PRO A 516 -61.80 -47.73 -7.93
C PRO A 516 -61.26 -46.31 -7.73
N THR A 517 -61.97 -45.46 -6.98
CA THR A 517 -61.43 -44.13 -6.61
C THR A 517 -60.32 -44.22 -5.57
N ASP A 518 -60.39 -45.24 -4.72
CA ASP A 518 -59.48 -45.48 -3.60
C ASP A 518 -59.18 -46.97 -3.48
N VAL A 519 -57.93 -47.32 -3.21
CA VAL A 519 -57.46 -48.70 -3.04
C VAL A 519 -56.78 -48.83 -1.68
N ASP A 520 -57.29 -49.73 -0.84
CA ASP A 520 -56.59 -50.15 0.36
C ASP A 520 -55.46 -51.12 -0.04
N TRP A 521 -54.21 -50.65 0.02
CA TRP A 521 -53.05 -51.50 -0.29
C TRP A 521 -52.89 -52.69 0.67
N ALA A 522 -53.41 -52.61 1.90
CA ALA A 522 -53.31 -53.67 2.88
C ALA A 522 -54.29 -54.81 2.60
N ASN A 523 -55.55 -54.49 2.29
CA ASN A 523 -56.64 -55.49 2.19
C ASN A 523 -57.39 -55.50 0.86
N GLY A 524 -57.33 -54.42 0.08
CA GLY A 524 -58.01 -54.26 -1.21
C GLY A 524 -57.28 -54.89 -2.40
N THR A 525 -56.13 -55.54 -2.16
CA THR A 525 -55.30 -56.16 -3.21
C THR A 525 -54.76 -57.52 -2.79
N MET A 526 -54.53 -58.41 -3.75
CA MET A 526 -53.91 -59.72 -3.52
C MET A 526 -52.40 -59.70 -3.81
N ALA A 527 -51.63 -60.42 -2.98
CA ALA A 527 -50.17 -60.52 -3.04
C ALA A 527 -49.63 -61.42 -4.16
N LEU A 528 -50.35 -61.46 -5.27
CA LEU A 528 -49.98 -62.13 -6.50
C LEU A 528 -50.09 -61.06 -7.58
N GLY A 529 -49.10 -60.96 -8.45
CA GLY A 529 -49.05 -59.88 -9.44
C GLY A 529 -48.31 -60.29 -10.71
N THR A 530 -48.66 -59.61 -11.80
CA THR A 530 -47.93 -59.68 -13.06
C THR A 530 -47.09 -58.41 -13.18
N ARG A 531 -45.78 -58.57 -13.44
CA ARG A 531 -44.84 -57.46 -13.68
C ARG A 531 -45.03 -56.93 -15.09
N TYR A 532 -46.16 -56.28 -15.36
CA TYR A 532 -46.38 -55.62 -16.63
C TYR A 532 -45.45 -54.43 -16.78
N TRP A 533 -44.91 -54.27 -17.99
CA TRP A 533 -44.18 -53.07 -18.33
C TRP A 533 -45.17 -51.94 -18.55
N PHE A 534 -45.13 -50.96 -17.65
CA PHE A 534 -45.86 -49.71 -17.79
C PHE A 534 -44.91 -48.54 -17.67
N ALA A 535 -45.25 -47.45 -18.34
CA ALA A 535 -44.54 -46.19 -18.22
C ALA A 535 -45.51 -44.99 -18.18
N LEU A 536 -44.98 -43.83 -17.80
CA LEU A 536 -45.66 -42.54 -17.84
C LEU A 536 -44.97 -41.66 -18.87
N ALA A 537 -45.73 -40.90 -19.66
CA ALA A 537 -45.21 -39.93 -20.63
C ALA A 537 -45.92 -38.57 -20.51
#